data_AF-A0A9P6CGH3-F1
#
_entry.id   AF-A0A9P6CGH3-F1
#
_cell.length_a   1.000
_cell.length_b   1.000
_cell.length_c   1.000
_cell.angle_alpha   90.00
_cell.angle_beta   90.00
_cell.angle_gamma   90.00
#
_symmetry.space_group_name_H-M   'P 1'
#
loop_
_entity.id
_entity.type
_entity.pdbx_description
1 polymer ?
#
loop_
_entity_poly.entity_id
_entity_poly.type
_entity_poly.pdbx_seq_one_letter_code
_entity_poly.pdbx_strand_id
1 'polypeptide(L)'
;MVVHIENPYEKKKTEEIAQMMVGERVFTGWPFLQEGLVVAVSDSLFKYEKMTVVPGTPPKIIHNPHAPQGLGHWKMKSERIEQVYSKRSGVITGTVDILLHVRPLKGLKRLETGAFVKDYEGTDKEVEQAVQMCLLEVASEDPRYLERAAPPLSEEFPEGSKIFFLGEHAYGVAAQVSATTETSLSVILAFFPSDKTENEKFSAIVNSRKSGRYFPSFRAADMVGISGRALSKITSSFMVITSDNQKTNLGLSLKFEAKALKVIDYSRKEGRHWEFSEKAIELIREYKEKFPEIFRSLDQSGDAMAKSSEVLPGPDSDARVREVKNWLKAKGVRDFEPVSLFCDQLTKDTVAEIEKLADGFTANKSSSAIKKAIVKGIPRQAVLKPAHAVYRLQNQHFALGDRVTMVQDSGGVPLSVKGVVIGLNSKSMDVVWDVPFMSGITLGDRCSQYRGSTVEFNTCLNVTNPQFVTSTNPKAPPPAPNPAFKPRFGPHPAIRPTAGQIPAAGFRPAPHTSQGPGFQIMSNPNRGGRGLYLNGRGMPQQHHQTNNQHANAVVQDSATLPQTNGSQVPPHTGRGFPRGGGRGGYNPGFARRGNSLPGFDRGRGAPRGGMRGRGRGSFAASVPS
;
A
#
# COMPACT_ATOMS: atom_id res chain seq x y z
N MET A 1 -4.10 -15.59 40.05
CA MET A 1 -3.44 -14.44 40.73
C MET A 1 -3.99 -13.17 40.10
N VAL A 2 -4.31 -12.17 40.91
CA VAL A 2 -4.70 -10.82 40.44
C VAL A 2 -3.65 -9.86 40.98
N VAL A 3 -3.17 -8.95 40.14
CA VAL A 3 -2.17 -7.94 40.53
C VAL A 3 -2.88 -6.60 40.71
N HIS A 4 -2.71 -5.98 41.87
CA HIS A 4 -3.15 -4.60 42.12
C HIS A 4 -1.96 -3.67 41.91
N ILE A 5 -2.17 -2.55 41.22
CA ILE A 5 -1.15 -1.55 40.93
C ILE A 5 -1.40 -0.32 41.79
N GLU A 6 -0.41 0.04 42.60
CA GLU A 6 -0.38 1.32 43.32
C GLU A 6 0.14 2.41 42.38
N ASN A 7 -0.45 3.61 42.42
CA ASN A 7 -0.09 4.70 41.51
C ASN A 7 0.97 5.64 42.13
N PRO A 8 2.25 5.58 41.72
CA PRO A 8 3.31 6.43 42.29
C PRO A 8 3.19 7.93 41.89
N TYR A 9 2.23 8.27 41.02
CA TYR A 9 1.97 9.62 40.54
C TYR A 9 0.70 10.25 41.12
N GLU A 10 -0.08 9.53 41.95
CA GLU A 10 -1.38 9.97 42.50
C GLU A 10 -1.37 11.36 43.15
N LYS A 11 -0.24 11.75 43.77
CA LYS A 11 -0.06 13.02 44.49
C LYS A 11 0.58 14.15 43.67
N LYS A 12 0.89 13.92 42.39
CA LYS A 12 1.56 14.89 41.51
C LYS A 12 0.57 15.47 40.50
N LYS A 13 0.79 16.71 40.07
CA LYS A 13 -0.04 17.36 39.04
C LYS A 13 0.31 16.88 37.64
N THR A 14 -0.65 16.93 36.71
CA THR A 14 -0.42 16.62 35.30
C THR A 14 0.72 17.46 34.69
N GLU A 15 0.83 18.72 35.08
CA GLU A 15 1.91 19.63 34.65
C GLU A 15 3.30 19.22 35.13
N GLU A 16 3.42 18.72 36.37
CA GLU A 16 4.67 18.24 36.95
C GLU A 16 5.12 16.93 36.27
N ILE A 17 4.16 16.04 36.00
CA ILE A 17 4.37 14.79 35.26
C ILE A 17 4.75 15.10 33.80
N ALA A 18 4.12 16.08 33.17
CA ALA A 18 4.48 16.52 31.82
C ALA A 18 5.90 17.12 31.78
N GLN A 19 6.29 17.93 32.76
CA GLN A 19 7.66 18.47 32.88
C GLN A 19 8.70 17.37 33.10
N MET A 20 8.34 16.30 33.82
CA MET A 20 9.20 15.15 34.09
C MET A 20 9.34 14.18 32.90
N MET A 21 8.30 14.02 32.08
CA MET A 21 8.25 12.96 31.06
C MET A 21 8.29 13.45 29.61
N VAL A 22 7.80 14.63 29.26
CA VAL A 22 7.64 14.99 27.84
C VAL A 22 8.99 15.28 27.17
N GLY A 23 9.30 14.49 26.14
CA GLY A 23 10.60 14.46 25.47
C GLY A 23 11.53 13.36 25.99
N GLU A 24 11.18 12.70 27.09
CA GLU A 24 11.95 11.59 27.65
C GLU A 24 11.45 10.22 27.14
N ARG A 25 12.33 9.23 27.27
CA ARG A 25 11.99 7.82 27.03
C ARG A 25 11.18 7.25 28.19
N VAL A 26 10.34 6.27 27.90
CA VAL A 26 9.60 5.50 28.91
C VAL A 26 9.39 4.06 28.42
N PHE A 27 9.30 3.12 29.35
CA PHE A 27 9.00 1.72 29.08
C PHE A 27 7.51 1.45 29.35
N THR A 28 6.82 0.89 28.37
CA THR A 28 5.36 0.68 28.37
C THR A 28 4.98 -0.77 28.05
N GLY A 29 3.71 -1.16 28.24
CA GLY A 29 3.23 -2.49 27.85
C GLY A 29 3.58 -3.61 28.85
N TRP A 30 3.65 -3.29 30.14
CA TRP A 30 3.89 -4.24 31.23
C TRP A 30 3.00 -5.51 31.09
N PRO A 31 3.54 -6.72 31.30
CA PRO A 31 4.90 -7.03 31.75
C PRO A 31 5.94 -7.08 30.61
N PHE A 32 5.54 -7.04 29.35
CA PHE A 32 6.43 -7.14 28.19
C PHE A 32 6.90 -5.75 27.74
N LEU A 33 7.73 -5.14 28.58
CA LEU A 33 8.17 -3.74 28.46
C LEU A 33 8.79 -3.43 27.08
N GLN A 34 8.31 -2.35 26.47
CA GLN A 34 8.83 -1.78 25.23
C GLN A 34 9.12 -0.29 25.42
N GLU A 35 10.30 0.15 24.99
CA GLU A 35 10.67 1.57 25.01
C GLU A 35 9.84 2.38 24.01
N GLY A 36 9.52 3.62 24.37
CA GLY A 36 8.96 4.63 23.48
C GLY A 36 9.24 6.04 24.00
N LEU A 37 9.08 7.02 23.11
CA LEU A 37 9.26 8.44 23.42
C LEU A 37 7.93 9.05 23.88
N VAL A 38 7.89 9.69 25.05
CA VAL A 38 6.71 10.44 25.50
C VAL A 38 6.66 11.77 24.76
N VAL A 39 5.60 11.97 23.96
CA VAL A 39 5.41 13.19 23.17
C VAL A 39 4.45 14.16 23.87
N ALA A 40 3.51 13.63 24.65
CA ALA A 40 2.54 14.41 25.39
C ALA A 40 2.03 13.66 26.62
N VAL A 41 1.46 14.40 27.56
CA VAL A 41 0.65 13.87 28.65
C VAL A 41 -0.77 14.40 28.49
N SER A 42 -1.81 13.71 28.94
CA SER A 42 -3.16 14.29 29.01
C SER A 42 -3.96 13.76 30.18
N ASP A 43 -4.61 14.68 30.88
CA ASP A 43 -5.73 14.38 31.77
C ASP A 43 -7.06 14.52 31.03
N SER A 44 -8.16 14.47 31.78
CA SER A 44 -9.53 14.53 31.25
C SER A 44 -9.91 15.86 30.57
N LEU A 45 -9.13 16.94 30.73
CA LEU A 45 -9.45 18.27 30.22
C LEU A 45 -8.39 18.80 29.22
N PHE A 46 -7.11 18.49 29.41
CA PHE A 46 -6.00 19.05 28.64
C PHE A 46 -5.04 18.00 28.08
N LYS A 47 -4.43 18.30 26.93
CA LYS A 47 -3.22 17.64 26.40
C LYS A 47 -2.02 18.59 26.58
N TYR A 48 -1.01 18.13 27.32
CA TYR A 48 0.22 18.85 27.61
C TYR A 48 1.31 18.46 26.61
N GLU A 49 1.73 19.41 25.78
CA GLU A 49 2.70 19.21 24.69
C GLU A 49 3.87 20.20 24.80
N LYS A 50 5.07 19.77 24.43
CA LYS A 50 6.31 20.56 24.52
C LYS A 50 6.59 21.25 23.18
N MET A 51 6.44 22.58 23.15
CA MET A 51 6.43 23.38 21.91
C MET A 51 7.24 24.68 22.05
N THR A 52 7.89 25.09 20.96
CA THR A 52 8.53 26.41 20.83
C THR A 52 7.50 27.45 20.39
N VAL A 53 7.04 28.29 21.33
CA VAL A 53 6.06 29.37 21.04
C VAL A 53 6.67 30.47 20.16
N VAL A 54 7.97 30.75 20.35
CA VAL A 54 8.72 31.77 19.59
C VAL A 54 10.00 31.12 19.04
N PRO A 55 10.35 31.31 17.75
CA PRO A 55 11.61 30.83 17.19
C PRO A 55 12.82 31.31 18.01
N GLY A 56 13.72 30.39 18.36
CA GLY A 56 14.92 30.68 19.17
C GLY A 56 14.70 30.67 20.70
N THR A 57 13.46 30.50 21.19
CA THR A 57 13.20 30.29 22.63
C THR A 57 13.20 28.81 23.01
N PRO A 58 13.61 28.43 24.24
CA PRO A 58 13.59 27.03 24.67
C PRO A 58 12.14 26.49 24.70
N PRO A 59 11.90 25.24 24.27
CA PRO A 59 10.56 24.68 24.18
C PRO A 59 9.93 24.50 25.56
N LYS A 60 8.74 25.07 25.75
CA LYS A 60 7.96 25.00 27.00
C LYS A 60 6.79 24.05 26.84
N ILE A 61 6.24 23.59 27.96
CA ILE A 61 5.00 22.80 27.95
C ILE A 61 3.81 23.75 27.90
N ILE A 62 2.84 23.41 27.06
CA ILE A 62 1.59 24.15 26.84
C ILE A 62 0.42 23.20 27.12
N HIS A 63 -0.58 23.66 27.88
CA HIS A 63 -1.85 22.96 28.04
C HIS A 63 -2.80 23.30 26.88
N ASN A 64 -3.02 22.35 25.97
CA ASN A 64 -4.01 22.46 24.90
C ASN A 64 -5.33 21.83 25.40
N PRO A 65 -6.44 22.58 25.57
CA PRO A 65 -7.71 22.00 26.00
C PRO A 65 -8.25 21.03 24.94
N HIS A 66 -8.83 19.91 25.37
CA HIS A 66 -9.48 18.96 24.45
C HIS A 66 -10.66 19.64 23.75
N ALA A 67 -10.87 19.32 22.47
CA ALA A 67 -12.12 19.66 21.78
C ALA A 67 -13.32 19.04 22.52
N PRO A 68 -14.55 19.60 22.42
CA PRO A 68 -15.71 19.11 23.19
C PRO A 68 -16.03 17.61 23.02
N GLN A 69 -15.75 17.04 21.84
CA GLN A 69 -15.87 15.59 21.59
C GLN A 69 -14.65 14.79 22.11
N GLY A 70 -13.49 15.44 22.21
CA GLY A 70 -12.24 14.87 22.71
C GLY A 70 -12.31 14.41 24.16
N LEU A 71 -13.08 15.09 25.02
CA LEU A 71 -13.34 14.68 26.41
C LEU A 71 -13.89 13.24 26.48
N GLY A 72 -14.90 12.94 25.65
CA GLY A 72 -15.48 11.60 25.55
C GLY A 72 -14.53 10.56 24.94
N HIS A 73 -13.72 10.97 23.95
CA HIS A 73 -12.68 10.10 23.38
C HIS A 73 -11.55 9.80 24.36
N TRP A 74 -11.15 10.76 25.20
CA TRP A 74 -10.14 10.56 26.25
C TRP A 74 -10.65 9.55 27.28
N LYS A 75 -11.88 9.73 27.79
CA LYS A 75 -12.48 8.81 28.76
C LYS A 75 -12.65 7.38 28.19
N MET A 76 -13.06 7.27 26.93
CA MET A 76 -13.12 5.99 26.23
C MET A 76 -11.74 5.31 26.10
N LYS A 77 -10.64 6.09 26.00
CA LYS A 77 -9.27 5.55 25.94
C LYS A 77 -8.77 5.08 27.31
N SER A 78 -9.02 5.82 28.39
CA SER A 78 -8.63 5.42 29.75
C SER A 78 -9.42 4.17 30.20
N GLU A 79 -10.74 4.16 30.03
CA GLU A 79 -11.58 2.97 30.30
C GLU A 79 -11.15 1.75 29.46
N ARG A 80 -10.79 1.95 28.18
CA ARG A 80 -10.26 0.87 27.30
C ARG A 80 -8.99 0.25 27.87
N ILE A 81 -8.08 1.06 28.43
CA ILE A 81 -6.81 0.58 28.98
C ILE A 81 -7.07 -0.24 30.26
N GLU A 82 -7.87 0.30 31.19
CA GLU A 82 -8.30 -0.42 32.40
C GLU A 82 -8.97 -1.77 32.07
N GLN A 83 -9.93 -1.77 31.12
CA GLN A 83 -10.62 -2.99 30.69
C GLN A 83 -9.69 -4.03 30.07
N VAL A 84 -8.67 -3.62 29.30
CA VAL A 84 -7.68 -4.54 28.73
C VAL A 84 -6.87 -5.19 29.84
N TYR A 85 -6.30 -4.42 30.76
CA TYR A 85 -5.51 -4.95 31.88
C TYR A 85 -6.37 -5.83 32.81
N SER A 86 -7.57 -5.38 33.17
CA SER A 86 -8.50 -6.10 34.05
C SER A 86 -8.99 -7.41 33.44
N LYS A 87 -9.47 -7.41 32.19
CA LYS A 87 -10.15 -8.56 31.57
C LYS A 87 -9.23 -9.50 30.79
N ARG A 88 -8.05 -9.05 30.35
CA ARG A 88 -7.10 -9.89 29.61
C ARG A 88 -5.85 -10.27 30.40
N SER A 89 -5.36 -9.38 31.26
CA SER A 89 -4.08 -9.57 31.98
C SER A 89 -4.25 -9.94 33.46
N GLY A 90 -5.46 -9.79 34.03
CA GLY A 90 -5.69 -10.00 35.47
C GLY A 90 -5.06 -8.93 36.36
N VAL A 91 -4.92 -7.71 35.83
CA VAL A 91 -4.29 -6.56 36.50
C VAL A 91 -5.33 -5.48 36.77
N ILE A 92 -5.41 -5.01 38.02
CA ILE A 92 -6.26 -3.91 38.46
C ILE A 92 -5.38 -2.66 38.56
N THR A 93 -5.54 -1.74 37.62
CA THR A 93 -4.68 -0.56 37.43
C THR A 93 -5.03 0.64 38.32
N GLY A 94 -6.12 0.56 39.09
CA GLY A 94 -6.79 1.74 39.62
C GLY A 94 -7.42 2.60 38.52
N THR A 95 -7.93 3.78 38.89
CA THR A 95 -8.43 4.78 37.94
C THR A 95 -7.31 5.31 37.06
N VAL A 96 -7.61 5.57 35.78
CA VAL A 96 -6.64 6.04 34.81
C VAL A 96 -6.92 7.52 34.52
N ASP A 97 -6.48 8.37 35.45
CA ASP A 97 -6.72 9.82 35.44
C ASP A 97 -5.74 10.60 34.54
N ILE A 98 -4.61 9.97 34.17
CA ILE A 98 -3.56 10.55 33.33
C ILE A 98 -3.08 9.52 32.29
N LEU A 99 -3.07 9.93 31.03
CA LEU A 99 -2.55 9.16 29.88
C LEU A 99 -1.26 9.77 29.34
N LEU A 100 -0.25 8.93 29.09
CA LEU A 100 0.92 9.26 28.30
C LEU A 100 0.64 8.97 26.82
N HIS A 101 1.01 9.88 25.93
CA HIS A 101 1.01 9.67 24.47
C HIS A 101 2.43 9.33 24.05
N VAL A 102 2.64 8.06 23.70
CA VAL A 102 3.97 7.48 23.50
C VAL A 102 4.12 7.04 22.05
N ARG A 103 5.23 7.38 21.42
CA ARG A 103 5.62 6.81 20.11
C ARG A 103 6.56 5.64 20.35
N PRO A 104 6.17 4.38 20.03
CA PRO A 104 7.01 3.22 20.27
C PRO A 104 8.36 3.31 19.55
N LEU A 105 9.38 2.71 20.14
CA LEU A 105 10.69 2.54 19.51
C LEU A 105 10.56 1.60 18.30
N LYS A 106 10.95 2.10 17.12
CA LYS A 106 11.01 1.36 15.86
C LYS A 106 12.36 0.65 15.67
N GLY A 107 13.42 1.20 16.26
CA GLY A 107 14.78 0.62 16.26
C GLY A 107 15.85 1.71 16.35
N LEU A 108 17.00 1.47 15.71
CA LEU A 108 18.06 2.47 15.52
C LEU A 108 18.07 2.96 14.06
N LYS A 109 18.35 4.25 13.86
CA LYS A 109 18.72 4.85 12.57
C LYS A 109 20.20 5.25 12.59
N ARG A 110 20.90 5.02 11.47
CA ARG A 110 22.28 5.50 11.28
C ARG A 110 22.22 6.89 10.64
N LEU A 111 22.76 7.90 11.31
CA LEU A 111 22.93 9.25 10.78
C LEU A 111 24.03 9.28 9.70
N GLU A 112 24.07 10.34 8.89
CA GLU A 112 25.14 10.49 7.87
C GLU A 112 26.53 10.65 8.49
N THR A 113 26.60 11.19 9.72
CA THR A 113 27.80 11.24 10.57
C THR A 113 28.36 9.86 10.94
N GLY A 114 27.55 8.80 10.84
CA GLY A 114 27.92 7.43 11.26
C GLY A 114 27.40 7.01 12.64
N ALA A 115 26.86 7.94 13.42
CA ALA A 115 26.26 7.62 14.72
C ALA A 115 24.94 6.84 14.56
N PHE A 116 24.64 5.95 15.51
CA PHE A 116 23.35 5.27 15.64
C PHE A 116 22.53 5.90 16.76
N VAL A 117 21.34 6.38 16.42
CA VAL A 117 20.39 7.09 17.32
C VAL A 117 19.04 6.38 17.25
N LYS A 118 18.26 6.40 18.33
CA LYS A 118 16.93 5.78 18.39
C LYS A 118 15.98 6.41 17.37
N ASP A 119 15.24 5.54 16.69
CA ASP A 119 14.18 5.89 15.76
C ASP A 119 12.84 5.47 16.36
N TYR A 120 11.96 6.43 16.55
CA TYR A 120 10.62 6.22 17.08
C TYR A 120 9.60 6.28 15.93
N GLU A 121 8.46 5.62 16.10
CA GLU A 121 7.38 5.65 15.12
C GLU A 121 6.79 7.04 14.89
N GLY A 122 6.01 7.21 13.81
CA GLY A 122 5.37 8.47 13.45
C GLY A 122 4.15 8.85 14.31
N THR A 123 3.61 10.04 14.05
CA THR A 123 2.33 10.52 14.62
C THR A 123 1.15 9.60 14.32
N ASP A 124 1.23 8.81 13.24
CA ASP A 124 0.22 7.84 12.81
C ASP A 124 0.14 6.58 13.70
N LYS A 125 1.12 6.38 14.58
CA LYS A 125 1.20 5.24 15.52
C LYS A 125 1.51 5.70 16.96
N GLU A 126 1.07 6.90 17.32
CA GLU A 126 1.07 7.37 18.70
C GLU A 126 0.10 6.49 19.53
N VAL A 127 0.57 5.92 20.64
CA VAL A 127 -0.19 4.97 21.49
C VAL A 127 -0.41 5.58 22.86
N GLU A 128 -1.65 5.49 23.38
CA GLU A 128 -1.96 5.95 24.73
C GLU A 128 -1.72 4.84 25.77
N GLN A 129 -1.09 5.21 26.89
CA GLN A 129 -0.81 4.32 28.03
C GLN A 129 -1.15 5.01 29.36
N ALA A 130 -1.58 4.24 30.36
CA ALA A 130 -1.81 4.75 31.71
C ALA A 130 -0.48 5.06 32.41
N VAL A 131 -0.35 6.22 33.06
CA VAL A 131 0.92 6.65 33.67
C VAL A 131 1.45 5.67 34.72
N GLN A 132 0.58 5.06 35.52
CA GLN A 132 0.94 4.06 36.53
C GLN A 132 1.38 2.70 35.95
N MET A 133 1.17 2.46 34.66
CA MET A 133 1.60 1.24 33.94
C MET A 133 2.92 1.44 33.18
N CYS A 134 3.57 2.59 33.35
CA CYS A 134 4.78 2.99 32.65
C CYS A 134 5.96 3.12 33.62
N LEU A 135 7.14 2.68 33.19
CA LEU A 135 8.38 2.71 33.98
C LEU A 135 9.42 3.61 33.30
N LEU A 136 10.12 4.43 34.08
CA LEU A 136 11.16 5.34 33.55
C LEU A 136 12.45 4.59 33.18
N GLU A 137 12.80 3.56 33.95
CA GLU A 137 14.06 2.82 33.84
C GLU A 137 13.83 1.30 33.95
N VAL A 138 14.80 0.52 33.47
CA VAL A 138 14.83 -0.95 33.56
C VAL A 138 16.24 -1.42 33.95
N ALA A 139 16.33 -2.50 34.74
CA ALA A 139 17.61 -3.02 35.22
C ALA A 139 18.51 -3.64 34.14
N SER A 140 17.97 -3.95 32.96
CA SER A 140 18.71 -4.34 31.77
C SER A 140 18.01 -3.78 30.54
N GLU A 141 18.72 -2.94 29.78
CA GLU A 141 18.28 -2.50 28.46
C GLU A 141 18.54 -3.57 27.38
N ASP A 142 17.94 -3.41 26.21
CA ASP A 142 18.17 -4.28 25.05
C ASP A 142 19.43 -3.83 24.29
N PRO A 143 20.50 -4.65 24.22
CA PRO A 143 21.75 -4.26 23.54
C PRO A 143 21.59 -3.93 22.04
N ARG A 144 20.47 -4.33 21.42
CA ARG A 144 20.13 -4.04 20.01
C ARG A 144 19.70 -2.59 19.79
N TYR A 145 19.33 -1.88 20.85
CA TYR A 145 18.83 -0.49 20.81
C TYR A 145 19.73 0.52 21.53
N LEU A 146 20.90 0.10 22.00
CA LEU A 146 21.90 1.02 22.55
C LEU A 146 22.44 1.95 21.44
N GLU A 147 22.34 3.25 21.68
CA GLU A 147 22.89 4.28 20.79
C GLU A 147 24.42 4.20 20.73
N ARG A 148 24.99 4.66 19.62
CA ARG A 148 26.45 4.62 19.39
C ARG A 148 26.91 5.92 18.76
N ALA A 149 27.95 6.51 19.32
CA ALA A 149 28.66 7.63 18.72
C ALA A 149 29.18 7.27 17.32
N ALA A 150 29.49 8.27 16.50
CA ALA A 150 30.09 8.03 15.19
C ALA A 150 31.51 7.43 15.36
N PRO A 151 31.78 6.21 14.87
CA PRO A 151 33.12 5.62 14.95
C PRO A 151 34.12 6.41 14.09
N PRO A 152 35.44 6.36 14.38
CA PRO A 152 36.48 6.89 13.50
C PRO A 152 36.37 6.32 12.08
N LEU A 153 36.80 7.10 11.07
CA LEU A 153 36.75 6.63 9.67
C LEU A 153 37.58 5.36 9.46
N SER A 154 38.70 5.20 10.15
CA SER A 154 39.59 4.04 10.07
C SER A 154 38.94 2.75 10.60
N GLU A 155 38.07 2.85 11.61
CA GLU A 155 37.31 1.73 12.16
C GLU A 155 36.08 1.40 11.31
N GLU A 156 35.36 2.42 10.82
CA GLU A 156 34.18 2.21 9.97
C GLU A 156 34.57 1.73 8.55
N PHE A 157 35.69 2.22 8.03
CA PHE A 157 36.22 1.97 6.69
C PHE A 157 37.73 1.64 6.75
N PRO A 158 38.12 0.47 7.28
CA PRO A 158 39.50 0.01 7.24
C PRO A 158 39.93 -0.28 5.79
N GLU A 159 41.23 -0.25 5.55
CA GLU A 159 41.81 -0.49 4.23
C GLU A 159 41.41 -1.87 3.66
N GLY A 160 41.24 -1.94 2.34
CA GLY A 160 40.71 -3.12 1.67
C GLY A 160 39.18 -3.29 1.75
N SER A 161 38.45 -2.49 2.54
CA SER A 161 36.98 -2.57 2.65
C SER A 161 36.27 -2.41 1.31
N LYS A 162 35.27 -3.26 1.06
CA LYS A 162 34.36 -3.18 -0.09
C LYS A 162 33.23 -2.19 0.19
N ILE A 163 33.01 -1.27 -0.75
CA ILE A 163 32.02 -0.18 -0.68
C ILE A 163 31.44 0.10 -2.07
N PHE A 164 30.34 0.84 -2.14
CA PHE A 164 29.84 1.48 -3.36
C PHE A 164 30.08 2.98 -3.28
N PHE A 165 30.41 3.59 -4.41
CA PHE A 165 30.59 5.04 -4.51
C PHE A 165 29.25 5.73 -4.85
N LEU A 166 28.97 6.86 -4.19
CA LEU A 166 27.74 7.64 -4.37
C LEU A 166 27.99 9.03 -4.97
N GLY A 167 29.21 9.33 -5.43
CA GLY A 167 29.52 10.57 -6.14
C GLY A 167 29.03 10.56 -7.59
N GLU A 168 28.67 11.74 -8.08
CA GLU A 168 27.99 12.00 -9.37
C GLU A 168 28.54 11.20 -10.57
N HIS A 169 29.85 11.21 -10.80
CA HIS A 169 30.45 10.65 -12.01
C HIS A 169 30.63 9.12 -12.01
N ALA A 170 30.37 8.44 -10.89
CA ALA A 170 30.54 6.99 -10.76
C ALA A 170 29.53 6.38 -9.75
N TYR A 171 28.31 6.89 -9.72
CA TYR A 171 27.26 6.47 -8.79
C TYR A 171 26.92 4.97 -8.94
N GLY A 172 26.93 4.23 -7.84
CA GLY A 172 26.66 2.80 -7.80
C GLY A 172 27.81 1.90 -8.27
N VAL A 173 28.98 2.46 -8.59
CA VAL A 173 30.19 1.70 -8.91
C VAL A 173 30.75 1.05 -7.64
N ALA A 174 31.11 -0.23 -7.74
CA ALA A 174 31.82 -0.95 -6.69
C ALA A 174 33.27 -0.43 -6.55
N ALA A 175 33.70 -0.26 -5.31
CA ALA A 175 34.97 0.35 -4.97
C ALA A 175 35.61 -0.31 -3.76
N GLN A 176 36.91 -0.12 -3.61
CA GLN A 176 37.70 -0.59 -2.47
C GLN A 176 38.38 0.58 -1.76
N VAL A 177 38.35 0.60 -0.43
CA VAL A 177 39.09 1.60 0.36
C VAL A 177 40.59 1.32 0.21
N SER A 178 41.35 2.33 -0.24
CA SER A 178 42.80 2.25 -0.43
C SER A 178 43.60 2.80 0.74
N ALA A 179 43.09 3.86 1.39
CA ALA A 179 43.70 4.53 2.53
C ALA A 179 42.65 5.43 3.20
N THR A 180 42.76 5.62 4.50
CA THR A 180 41.78 6.37 5.30
C THR A 180 42.46 7.45 6.14
N THR A 181 42.10 8.71 5.88
CA THR A 181 42.47 9.88 6.67
C THR A 181 41.36 10.18 7.69
N GLU A 182 41.67 10.90 8.78
CA GLU A 182 40.71 11.30 9.83
C GLU A 182 39.39 11.90 9.28
N THR A 183 39.47 12.66 8.20
CA THR A 183 38.35 13.42 7.61
C THR A 183 37.85 12.89 6.26
N SER A 184 38.62 12.03 5.58
CA SER A 184 38.30 11.61 4.21
C SER A 184 38.95 10.29 3.80
N LEU A 185 38.36 9.64 2.79
CA LEU A 185 38.75 8.36 2.24
C LEU A 185 39.46 8.52 0.90
N SER A 186 40.39 7.62 0.61
CA SER A 186 40.90 7.36 -0.74
C SER A 186 40.39 6.00 -1.21
N VAL A 187 39.75 5.93 -2.38
CA VAL A 187 39.11 4.71 -2.89
C VAL A 187 39.59 4.37 -4.30
N ILE A 188 39.60 3.07 -4.60
CA ILE A 188 39.83 2.53 -5.94
C ILE A 188 38.47 2.14 -6.52
N LEU A 189 37.99 2.89 -7.50
CA LEU A 189 36.81 2.56 -8.30
C LEU A 189 37.17 1.48 -9.32
N ALA A 190 36.28 0.51 -9.56
CA ALA A 190 36.42 -0.49 -10.62
C ALA A 190 35.14 -0.54 -11.48
N PHE A 191 35.23 -0.11 -12.75
CA PHE A 191 34.08 0.06 -13.62
C PHE A 191 34.34 -0.35 -15.08
N PHE A 192 33.27 -0.68 -15.81
CA PHE A 192 33.32 -0.82 -17.26
C PHE A 192 32.90 0.51 -17.91
N PRO A 193 33.68 1.10 -18.83
CA PRO A 193 33.29 2.34 -19.50
C PRO A 193 31.98 2.23 -20.31
N SER A 194 31.58 1.02 -20.70
CA SER A 194 30.33 0.73 -21.40
C SER A 194 29.09 0.82 -20.50
N ASP A 195 29.23 0.67 -19.18
CA ASP A 195 28.13 0.49 -18.22
C ASP A 195 26.99 1.50 -18.39
N LYS A 196 27.31 2.78 -18.61
CA LYS A 196 26.30 3.82 -18.84
C LYS A 196 25.47 3.56 -20.10
N THR A 197 26.14 3.26 -21.22
CA THR A 197 25.50 2.98 -22.51
C THR A 197 24.75 1.64 -22.53
N GLU A 198 25.11 0.70 -21.65
CA GLU A 198 24.36 -0.54 -21.46
C GLU A 198 23.06 -0.28 -20.69
N ASN A 199 23.12 0.49 -19.59
CA ASN A 199 21.95 0.88 -18.80
C ASN A 199 20.92 1.65 -19.65
N GLU A 200 21.39 2.58 -20.48
CA GLU A 200 20.55 3.32 -21.43
C GLU A 200 19.82 2.38 -22.42
N LYS A 201 20.47 1.29 -22.88
CA LYS A 201 19.84 0.29 -23.77
C LYS A 201 18.79 -0.57 -23.06
N PHE A 202 19.01 -0.95 -21.80
CA PHE A 202 17.99 -1.66 -21.01
C PHE A 202 16.73 -0.80 -20.83
N SER A 203 16.89 0.47 -20.44
CA SER A 203 15.77 1.39 -20.32
C SER A 203 15.13 1.71 -21.67
N ALA A 204 15.89 1.70 -22.78
CA ALA A 204 15.34 1.86 -24.14
C ALA A 204 14.38 0.72 -24.52
N ILE A 205 14.67 -0.54 -24.20
CA ILE A 205 13.72 -1.67 -24.42
C ILE A 205 12.39 -1.37 -23.72
N VAL A 206 12.43 -1.08 -22.42
CA VAL A 206 11.21 -0.88 -21.61
C VAL A 206 10.48 0.43 -21.95
N ASN A 207 11.15 1.42 -22.54
CA ASN A 207 10.50 2.62 -23.09
C ASN A 207 9.93 2.40 -24.50
N SER A 208 10.52 1.50 -25.29
CA SER A 208 10.05 1.14 -26.64
C SER A 208 8.82 0.22 -26.66
N ARG A 209 8.49 -0.41 -25.50
CA ARG A 209 7.33 -1.29 -25.38
C ARG A 209 6.06 -0.57 -25.83
N LYS A 210 5.32 -1.19 -26.75
CA LYS A 210 4.03 -0.66 -27.21
C LYS A 210 3.03 -0.72 -26.05
N SER A 211 2.87 0.38 -25.33
CA SER A 211 1.84 0.53 -24.29
C SER A 211 0.47 0.36 -24.93
N GLY A 212 -0.10 -0.85 -24.83
CA GLY A 212 -1.37 -1.19 -25.46
C GLY A 212 -2.49 -0.24 -25.04
N ARG A 213 -3.38 0.09 -25.98
CA ARG A 213 -4.56 0.90 -25.67
C ARG A 213 -5.52 0.07 -24.82
N TYR A 214 -5.83 0.56 -23.64
CA TYR A 214 -6.86 0.00 -22.77
C TYR A 214 -8.16 0.78 -22.94
N PHE A 215 -9.27 0.06 -22.86
CA PHE A 215 -10.62 0.60 -22.99
C PHE A 215 -11.46 0.20 -21.78
N PRO A 216 -12.21 1.13 -21.16
CA PRO A 216 -13.14 0.82 -20.07
C PRO A 216 -14.14 -0.27 -20.43
N SER A 217 -14.57 -1.07 -19.45
CA SER A 217 -15.44 -2.24 -19.67
C SER A 217 -16.78 -1.96 -20.36
N PHE A 218 -17.29 -0.73 -20.33
CA PHE A 218 -18.46 -0.36 -21.13
C PHE A 218 -18.09 -0.29 -22.61
N ARG A 219 -17.09 0.53 -22.96
CA ARG A 219 -16.59 0.70 -24.33
C ARG A 219 -16.05 -0.59 -24.94
N ALA A 220 -15.43 -1.46 -24.14
CA ALA A 220 -15.00 -2.78 -24.58
C ALA A 220 -16.18 -3.73 -24.87
N ALA A 221 -17.31 -3.60 -24.15
CA ALA A 221 -18.53 -4.35 -24.43
C ALA A 221 -19.21 -3.82 -25.72
N ASP A 222 -19.25 -2.49 -25.90
CA ASP A 222 -19.76 -1.83 -27.10
C ASP A 222 -18.97 -2.22 -28.36
N MET A 223 -17.64 -2.20 -28.30
CA MET A 223 -16.72 -2.57 -29.40
C MET A 223 -16.80 -4.05 -29.81
N VAL A 224 -17.35 -4.91 -28.95
CA VAL A 224 -17.61 -6.34 -29.22
C VAL A 224 -19.10 -6.58 -29.53
N GLY A 225 -19.98 -5.61 -29.26
CA GLY A 225 -21.43 -5.75 -29.42
C GLY A 225 -22.03 -6.82 -28.50
N ILE A 226 -21.70 -6.78 -27.20
CA ILE A 226 -22.24 -7.65 -26.13
C ILE A 226 -22.61 -6.82 -24.91
N SER A 227 -23.42 -7.35 -23.99
CA SER A 227 -23.73 -6.60 -22.76
C SER A 227 -22.52 -6.53 -21.82
N GLY A 228 -22.48 -5.50 -20.97
CA GLY A 228 -21.51 -5.40 -19.88
C GLY A 228 -21.60 -6.56 -18.86
N ARG A 229 -22.75 -7.24 -18.74
CA ARG A 229 -22.90 -8.48 -17.95
C ARG A 229 -22.19 -9.64 -18.64
N ALA A 230 -22.41 -9.83 -19.94
CA ALA A 230 -21.77 -10.89 -20.72
C ALA A 230 -20.25 -10.72 -20.72
N LEU A 231 -19.75 -9.51 -21.02
CA LEU A 231 -18.33 -9.19 -20.90
C LEU A 231 -17.79 -9.51 -19.50
N SER A 232 -18.52 -9.12 -18.44
CA SER A 232 -18.08 -9.35 -17.07
C SER A 232 -18.00 -10.82 -16.70
N LYS A 233 -18.97 -11.66 -17.13
CA LYS A 233 -18.93 -13.12 -16.94
C LYS A 233 -17.78 -13.74 -17.74
N ILE A 234 -17.69 -13.52 -19.05
CA ILE A 234 -16.74 -14.24 -19.93
C ILE A 234 -15.27 -13.87 -19.68
N THR A 235 -14.98 -12.65 -19.23
CA THR A 235 -13.63 -12.24 -18.83
C THR A 235 -13.23 -12.71 -17.43
N SER A 236 -14.17 -13.30 -16.67
CA SER A 236 -13.91 -13.95 -15.38
C SER A 236 -13.84 -15.48 -15.51
N SER A 237 -13.92 -16.21 -14.40
CA SER A 237 -14.04 -17.68 -14.39
C SER A 237 -15.50 -18.09 -14.58
N PHE A 238 -15.90 -18.41 -15.81
CA PHE A 238 -17.25 -18.90 -16.14
C PHE A 238 -17.30 -20.43 -16.06
N MET A 239 -17.79 -20.96 -14.95
CA MET A 239 -17.93 -22.40 -14.69
C MET A 239 -19.25 -22.95 -15.23
N VAL A 240 -19.16 -24.03 -16.01
CA VAL A 240 -20.30 -24.79 -16.54
C VAL A 240 -20.25 -26.23 -16.01
N ILE A 241 -21.42 -26.81 -15.72
CA ILE A 241 -21.57 -28.19 -15.22
C ILE A 241 -21.90 -29.13 -16.40
N THR A 242 -20.99 -30.06 -16.67
CA THR A 242 -21.12 -31.20 -17.59
C THR A 242 -22.14 -32.23 -17.05
N SER A 243 -22.77 -33.08 -17.88
CA SER A 243 -23.71 -34.11 -17.41
C SER A 243 -23.08 -35.09 -16.40
N ASP A 244 -21.78 -35.37 -16.56
CA ASP A 244 -20.89 -36.07 -15.61
C ASP A 244 -20.75 -35.37 -14.22
N ASN A 245 -21.52 -34.31 -13.94
CA ASN A 245 -21.40 -33.39 -12.80
C ASN A 245 -20.01 -32.71 -12.66
N GLN A 246 -19.19 -32.78 -13.72
CA GLN A 246 -17.86 -32.17 -13.77
C GLN A 246 -17.96 -30.66 -14.02
N LYS A 247 -17.11 -29.88 -13.34
CA LYS A 247 -17.07 -28.41 -13.48
C LYS A 247 -15.95 -28.00 -14.43
N THR A 248 -16.33 -27.45 -15.58
CA THR A 248 -15.38 -26.94 -16.60
C THR A 248 -15.46 -25.42 -16.67
N ASN A 249 -14.31 -24.75 -16.55
CA ASN A 249 -14.21 -23.31 -16.80
C ASN A 249 -14.13 -23.05 -18.32
N LEU A 250 -15.07 -22.26 -18.84
CA LEU A 250 -15.12 -21.76 -20.21
C LEU A 250 -14.90 -20.23 -20.27
N GLY A 251 -14.56 -19.60 -19.14
CA GLY A 251 -14.24 -18.18 -19.08
C GLY A 251 -12.78 -17.88 -19.40
N LEU A 252 -12.52 -16.78 -20.11
CA LEU A 252 -11.19 -16.30 -20.47
C LEU A 252 -10.32 -15.96 -19.25
N SER A 253 -10.93 -15.80 -18.07
CA SER A 253 -10.22 -15.70 -16.79
C SER A 253 -9.18 -14.55 -16.73
N LEU A 254 -9.44 -13.47 -17.48
CA LEU A 254 -8.59 -12.28 -17.56
C LEU A 254 -8.67 -11.40 -16.29
N LYS A 255 -9.71 -11.54 -15.48
CA LYS A 255 -9.90 -10.77 -14.24
C LYS A 255 -10.43 -11.62 -13.07
N PHE A 256 -9.99 -11.30 -11.86
CA PHE A 256 -10.42 -11.96 -10.62
C PHE A 256 -10.69 -10.94 -9.51
N GLU A 257 -11.87 -10.31 -9.53
CA GLU A 257 -12.28 -9.29 -8.54
C GLU A 257 -12.11 -9.78 -7.10
N ALA A 258 -12.64 -10.96 -6.77
CA ALA A 258 -12.61 -11.54 -5.42
C ALA A 258 -11.21 -11.99 -4.94
N LYS A 259 -10.23 -12.09 -5.84
CA LYS A 259 -8.81 -12.39 -5.51
C LYS A 259 -7.89 -11.18 -5.69
N ALA A 260 -8.42 -10.05 -6.16
CA ALA A 260 -7.65 -8.90 -6.63
C ALA A 260 -6.50 -9.29 -7.60
N LEU A 261 -6.77 -10.13 -8.61
CA LEU A 261 -5.81 -10.48 -9.68
C LEU A 261 -6.28 -9.98 -11.05
N LYS A 262 -5.32 -9.66 -11.92
CA LYS A 262 -5.43 -9.25 -13.33
C LYS A 262 -4.55 -10.16 -14.20
N VAL A 263 -4.68 -10.07 -15.51
CA VAL A 263 -3.74 -10.71 -16.46
C VAL A 263 -3.02 -9.61 -17.22
N ILE A 264 -1.69 -9.58 -17.15
CA ILE A 264 -0.84 -8.59 -17.83
C ILE A 264 -1.17 -8.58 -19.33
N ASP A 265 -1.11 -7.42 -19.98
CA ASP A 265 -1.41 -7.22 -21.40
C ASP A 265 -2.86 -7.51 -21.85
N TYR A 266 -3.72 -8.03 -20.97
CA TYR A 266 -5.13 -8.30 -21.26
C TYR A 266 -6.09 -7.46 -20.40
N SER A 267 -5.81 -7.27 -19.11
CA SER A 267 -6.69 -6.51 -18.21
C SER A 267 -5.96 -5.64 -17.20
N ARG A 268 -6.60 -4.52 -16.84
CA ARG A 268 -6.23 -3.68 -15.70
C ARG A 268 -7.49 -3.13 -15.02
N LYS A 269 -7.35 -2.44 -13.90
CA LYS A 269 -8.45 -1.75 -13.22
C LYS A 269 -8.07 -0.29 -12.98
N GLU A 270 -8.89 0.61 -13.50
CA GLU A 270 -8.77 2.05 -13.35
C GLU A 270 -9.81 2.49 -12.29
N GLY A 271 -9.38 2.52 -11.02
CA GLY A 271 -10.22 2.84 -9.86
C GLY A 271 -11.42 1.89 -9.69
N ARG A 272 -12.61 2.34 -10.13
CA ARG A 272 -13.87 1.57 -10.02
C ARG A 272 -14.09 0.62 -11.20
N HIS A 273 -13.46 0.85 -12.35
CA HIS A 273 -13.78 0.15 -13.60
C HIS A 273 -12.68 -0.81 -14.02
N TRP A 274 -13.07 -1.97 -14.55
CA TRP A 274 -12.15 -2.84 -15.28
C TRP A 274 -11.93 -2.28 -16.67
N GLU A 275 -10.71 -2.42 -17.18
CA GLU A 275 -10.35 -2.06 -18.53
C GLU A 275 -9.66 -3.23 -19.23
N PHE A 276 -9.87 -3.32 -20.53
CA PHE A 276 -9.36 -4.41 -21.37
C PHE A 276 -8.50 -3.83 -22.48
N SER A 277 -7.40 -4.51 -22.81
CA SER A 277 -6.55 -4.11 -23.93
C SER A 277 -7.20 -4.43 -25.28
N GLU A 278 -6.66 -3.86 -26.34
CA GLU A 278 -6.96 -4.24 -27.72
C GLU A 278 -6.76 -5.74 -27.97
N LYS A 279 -5.68 -6.36 -27.43
CA LYS A 279 -5.44 -7.81 -27.46
C LYS A 279 -6.59 -8.62 -26.83
N ALA A 280 -7.14 -8.15 -25.71
CA ALA A 280 -8.26 -8.79 -25.04
C ALA A 280 -9.57 -8.63 -25.81
N ILE A 281 -9.82 -7.45 -26.38
CA ILE A 281 -11.02 -7.19 -27.21
C ILE A 281 -11.04 -8.11 -28.43
N GLU A 282 -9.92 -8.30 -29.11
CA GLU A 282 -9.84 -9.19 -30.28
C GLU A 282 -10.07 -10.66 -29.89
N LEU A 283 -9.44 -11.14 -28.81
CA LEU A 283 -9.67 -12.49 -28.29
C LEU A 283 -11.15 -12.75 -27.91
N ILE A 284 -11.85 -11.73 -27.40
CA ILE A 284 -13.28 -11.84 -27.10
C ILE A 284 -14.12 -11.81 -28.39
N ARG A 285 -13.72 -11.06 -29.42
CA ARG A 285 -14.37 -11.08 -30.75
C ARG A 285 -14.26 -12.47 -31.38
N GLU A 286 -13.05 -13.03 -31.49
CA GLU A 286 -12.84 -14.38 -32.01
C GLU A 286 -13.67 -15.43 -31.26
N TYR A 287 -13.77 -15.30 -29.94
CA TYR A 287 -14.58 -16.21 -29.11
C TYR A 287 -16.09 -16.06 -29.43
N LYS A 288 -16.57 -14.82 -29.58
CA LYS A 288 -17.97 -14.52 -29.94
C LYS A 288 -18.33 -15.05 -31.32
N GLU A 289 -17.43 -14.93 -32.29
CA GLU A 289 -17.62 -15.40 -33.66
C GLU A 289 -17.64 -16.93 -33.73
N LYS A 290 -16.73 -17.62 -33.02
CA LYS A 290 -16.68 -19.09 -33.05
C LYS A 290 -17.78 -19.77 -32.20
N PHE A 291 -18.14 -19.20 -31.05
CA PHE A 291 -19.07 -19.83 -30.09
C PHE A 291 -20.20 -18.88 -29.63
N PRO A 292 -21.03 -18.36 -30.56
CA PRO A 292 -22.02 -17.31 -30.28
C PRO A 292 -23.12 -17.73 -29.29
N GLU A 293 -23.40 -19.03 -29.15
CA GLU A 293 -24.45 -19.54 -28.24
C GLU A 293 -24.09 -19.30 -26.77
N ILE A 294 -22.80 -19.41 -26.43
CA ILE A 294 -22.31 -19.11 -25.08
C ILE A 294 -22.68 -17.68 -24.73
N PHE A 295 -22.37 -16.72 -25.61
CA PHE A 295 -22.63 -15.31 -25.38
C PHE A 295 -24.12 -14.98 -25.23
N ARG A 296 -25.02 -15.71 -25.93
CA ARG A 296 -26.48 -15.62 -25.72
C ARG A 296 -26.90 -16.13 -24.34
N SER A 297 -26.26 -17.17 -23.83
CA SER A 297 -26.52 -17.72 -22.49
C SER A 297 -26.03 -16.78 -21.36
N LEU A 298 -24.91 -16.07 -21.56
CA LEU A 298 -24.33 -15.19 -20.53
C LEU A 298 -25.27 -14.07 -20.05
N ASP A 299 -26.12 -13.53 -20.93
CA ASP A 299 -27.03 -12.45 -20.57
C ASP A 299 -28.19 -12.91 -19.66
N GLN A 300 -28.50 -14.20 -19.66
CA GLN A 300 -29.57 -14.78 -18.85
C GLN A 300 -29.38 -14.51 -17.35
N SER A 301 -30.49 -14.19 -16.68
CA SER A 301 -30.55 -13.84 -15.25
C SER A 301 -30.66 -15.09 -14.39
N GLY A 302 -29.53 -15.69 -14.04
CA GLY A 302 -29.42 -16.76 -13.04
C GLY A 302 -28.12 -16.62 -12.25
N ASP A 303 -28.19 -16.95 -10.95
CA ASP A 303 -27.06 -16.99 -10.02
C ASP A 303 -26.54 -18.44 -9.78
N ALA A 304 -27.30 -19.42 -10.27
CA ALA A 304 -26.89 -20.83 -10.31
C ALA A 304 -25.77 -21.06 -11.35
N MET A 305 -24.94 -22.08 -11.11
CA MET A 305 -24.00 -22.58 -12.13
C MET A 305 -24.79 -23.20 -13.29
N ALA A 306 -24.60 -22.67 -14.50
CA ALA A 306 -25.29 -23.15 -15.69
C ALA A 306 -24.81 -24.55 -16.09
N LYS A 307 -25.75 -25.38 -16.58
CA LYS A 307 -25.46 -26.71 -17.13
C LYS A 307 -25.02 -26.61 -18.59
N SER A 308 -24.29 -27.62 -19.08
CA SER A 308 -23.84 -27.65 -20.48
C SER A 308 -25.01 -27.55 -21.48
N SER A 309 -26.13 -28.20 -21.20
CA SER A 309 -27.36 -28.14 -22.00
C SER A 309 -28.06 -26.77 -21.98
N GLU A 310 -27.82 -25.93 -20.97
CA GLU A 310 -28.38 -24.56 -20.83
C GLU A 310 -27.50 -23.51 -21.54
N VAL A 311 -26.21 -23.81 -21.75
CA VAL A 311 -25.24 -22.92 -22.42
C VAL A 311 -25.03 -23.30 -23.89
N LEU A 312 -25.06 -24.60 -24.20
CA LEU A 312 -24.78 -25.17 -25.52
C LEU A 312 -25.90 -26.16 -25.89
N PRO A 313 -27.10 -25.67 -26.25
CA PRO A 313 -28.23 -26.52 -26.62
C PRO A 313 -27.93 -27.32 -27.89
N GLY A 314 -28.18 -28.63 -27.83
CA GLY A 314 -27.91 -29.60 -28.89
C GLY A 314 -27.84 -31.03 -28.33
N PRO A 315 -27.74 -32.07 -29.19
CA PRO A 315 -27.69 -33.46 -28.75
C PRO A 315 -26.42 -33.80 -27.94
N ASP A 316 -25.28 -33.19 -28.27
CA ASP A 316 -23.99 -33.43 -27.63
C ASP A 316 -23.42 -32.16 -26.94
N SER A 317 -24.15 -31.61 -25.96
CA SER A 317 -23.72 -30.40 -25.24
C SER A 317 -22.31 -30.55 -24.63
N ASP A 318 -22.00 -31.73 -24.08
CA ASP A 318 -20.71 -32.01 -23.43
C ASP A 318 -19.55 -32.20 -24.42
N ALA A 319 -19.81 -32.66 -25.65
CA ALA A 319 -18.78 -32.67 -26.70
C ALA A 319 -18.41 -31.23 -27.10
N ARG A 320 -19.40 -30.33 -27.20
CA ARG A 320 -19.15 -28.90 -27.45
C ARG A 320 -18.40 -28.22 -26.30
N VAL A 321 -18.69 -28.55 -25.04
CA VAL A 321 -17.88 -28.10 -23.88
C VAL A 321 -16.41 -28.52 -24.02
N ARG A 322 -16.13 -29.74 -24.52
CA ARG A 322 -14.76 -30.22 -24.78
C ARG A 322 -14.13 -29.46 -25.96
N GLU A 323 -14.87 -29.16 -27.02
CA GLU A 323 -14.38 -28.38 -28.17
C GLU A 323 -13.97 -26.95 -27.77
N VAL A 324 -14.82 -26.24 -27.02
CA VAL A 324 -14.54 -24.89 -26.50
C VAL A 324 -13.30 -24.91 -25.60
N LYS A 325 -13.21 -25.89 -24.69
CA LYS A 325 -12.04 -26.11 -23.81
C LYS A 325 -10.75 -26.36 -24.59
N ASN A 326 -10.81 -27.08 -25.71
CA ASN A 326 -9.67 -27.32 -26.60
C ASN A 326 -9.28 -26.05 -27.38
N TRP A 327 -10.24 -25.26 -27.85
CA TRP A 327 -9.97 -23.97 -28.50
C TRP A 327 -9.35 -22.95 -27.53
N LEU A 328 -9.86 -22.86 -26.30
CA LEU A 328 -9.27 -22.03 -25.24
C LEU A 328 -7.83 -22.45 -24.90
N LYS A 329 -7.53 -23.76 -24.92
CA LYS A 329 -6.15 -24.26 -24.81
C LYS A 329 -5.30 -23.84 -26.02
N ALA A 330 -5.81 -23.99 -27.24
CA ALA A 330 -5.09 -23.63 -28.47
C ALA A 330 -4.82 -22.12 -28.60
N LYS A 331 -5.64 -21.28 -27.96
CA LYS A 331 -5.47 -19.81 -27.87
C LYS A 331 -4.62 -19.36 -26.66
N GLY A 332 -3.94 -20.27 -25.96
CA GLY A 332 -3.03 -19.94 -24.85
C GLY A 332 -3.72 -19.45 -23.57
N VAL A 333 -5.05 -19.54 -23.47
CA VAL A 333 -5.83 -18.96 -22.35
C VAL A 333 -5.52 -19.63 -21.01
N ARG A 334 -4.91 -20.82 -21.03
CA ARG A 334 -4.47 -21.54 -19.83
C ARG A 334 -3.07 -21.15 -19.36
N ASP A 335 -2.33 -20.43 -20.19
CA ASP A 335 -0.94 -20.05 -19.99
C ASP A 335 -0.82 -18.58 -19.53
N PHE A 336 -1.96 -17.89 -19.41
CA PHE A 336 -2.10 -16.56 -18.82
C PHE A 336 -1.81 -16.58 -17.32
N GLU A 337 -0.71 -15.93 -16.89
CA GLU A 337 -0.38 -15.78 -15.47
C GLU A 337 -1.29 -14.73 -14.78
N PRO A 338 -2.02 -15.09 -13.71
CA PRO A 338 -2.87 -14.15 -12.98
C PRO A 338 -2.08 -13.42 -11.89
N VAL A 339 -1.67 -12.19 -12.19
CA VAL A 339 -0.82 -11.33 -11.35
C VAL A 339 -1.65 -10.44 -10.42
N SER A 340 -1.11 -10.11 -9.24
CA SER A 340 -1.75 -9.19 -8.29
C SER A 340 -2.10 -7.84 -8.94
N LEU A 341 -3.32 -7.38 -8.72
CA LEU A 341 -3.85 -6.12 -9.27
C LEU A 341 -2.94 -4.93 -8.93
N PHE A 342 -2.45 -4.91 -7.69
CA PHE A 342 -1.65 -3.84 -7.09
C PHE A 342 -0.23 -3.77 -7.63
N CYS A 343 0.29 -4.87 -8.18
CA CYS A 343 1.66 -4.98 -8.64
C CYS A 343 1.78 -4.57 -10.10
N ASP A 344 2.81 -3.81 -10.47
CA ASP A 344 3.14 -3.52 -11.87
C ASP A 344 4.26 -4.45 -12.33
N GLN A 345 4.16 -5.05 -13.52
CA GLN A 345 5.09 -6.08 -14.00
C GLN A 345 5.23 -6.06 -15.54
N LEU A 346 6.40 -6.45 -16.05
CA LEU A 346 6.69 -6.56 -17.49
C LEU A 346 6.15 -7.86 -18.10
N THR A 347 5.94 -7.86 -19.42
CA THR A 347 5.55 -9.07 -20.17
C THR A 347 6.73 -10.04 -20.33
N LYS A 348 6.43 -11.34 -20.42
CA LYS A 348 7.44 -12.39 -20.66
C LYS A 348 8.31 -12.11 -21.89
N ASP A 349 7.71 -11.61 -22.96
CA ASP A 349 8.43 -11.19 -24.19
C ASP A 349 9.49 -10.12 -23.89
N THR A 350 9.12 -9.07 -23.14
CA THR A 350 10.04 -7.98 -22.75
C THR A 350 11.16 -8.51 -21.84
N VAL A 351 10.86 -9.47 -20.95
CA VAL A 351 11.86 -10.07 -20.06
C VAL A 351 12.85 -10.93 -20.86
N ALA A 352 12.39 -11.70 -21.85
CA ALA A 352 13.25 -12.46 -22.74
C ALA A 352 14.16 -11.56 -23.61
N GLU A 353 13.67 -10.40 -24.05
CA GLU A 353 14.51 -9.38 -24.73
C GLU A 353 15.57 -8.80 -23.78
N ILE A 354 15.22 -8.51 -22.52
CA ILE A 354 16.15 -8.04 -21.48
C ILE A 354 17.23 -9.09 -21.19
N GLU A 355 16.88 -10.37 -21.04
CA GLU A 355 17.86 -11.45 -20.85
C GLU A 355 18.81 -11.58 -22.03
N LYS A 356 18.28 -11.58 -23.26
CA LYS A 356 19.09 -11.66 -24.48
C LYS A 356 20.05 -10.47 -24.63
N LEU A 357 19.65 -9.28 -24.18
CA LEU A 357 20.54 -8.11 -24.13
C LEU A 357 21.62 -8.28 -23.04
N ALA A 358 21.25 -8.75 -21.85
CA ALA A 358 22.19 -9.00 -20.76
C ALA A 358 23.23 -10.06 -21.11
N ASP A 359 22.83 -11.15 -21.76
CA ASP A 359 23.73 -12.18 -22.27
C ASP A 359 24.67 -11.63 -23.35
N GLY A 360 24.14 -10.81 -24.26
CA GLY A 360 24.94 -10.09 -25.25
C GLY A 360 26.01 -9.19 -24.64
N PHE A 361 25.74 -8.51 -23.52
CA PHE A 361 26.76 -7.73 -22.82
C PHE A 361 27.71 -8.62 -21.99
N THR A 362 27.19 -9.60 -21.25
CA THR A 362 28.00 -10.51 -20.42
C THR A 362 29.01 -11.31 -21.25
N ALA A 363 28.63 -11.80 -22.44
CA ALA A 363 29.55 -12.48 -23.36
C ALA A 363 30.68 -11.57 -23.91
N ASN A 364 30.46 -10.25 -23.96
CA ASN A 364 31.46 -9.26 -24.40
C ASN A 364 32.29 -8.68 -23.25
N LYS A 365 31.94 -8.94 -21.98
CA LYS A 365 32.65 -8.42 -20.80
C LYS A 365 33.85 -9.29 -20.44
N SER A 366 35.05 -8.74 -20.65
CA SER A 366 36.32 -9.33 -20.24
C SER A 366 36.92 -8.59 -19.04
N SER A 367 37.63 -9.29 -18.16
CA SER A 367 38.26 -8.68 -16.96
C SER A 367 39.30 -7.61 -17.30
N SER A 368 39.89 -7.66 -18.50
CA SER A 368 40.80 -6.65 -19.04
C SER A 368 40.12 -5.33 -19.43
N ALA A 369 38.79 -5.31 -19.60
CA ALA A 369 38.03 -4.08 -19.89
C ALA A 369 37.70 -3.25 -18.64
N ILE A 370 37.96 -3.77 -17.43
CA ILE A 370 37.73 -3.08 -16.16
C ILE A 370 38.76 -1.97 -15.98
N LYS A 371 38.33 -0.71 -16.02
CA LYS A 371 39.18 0.42 -15.67
C LYS A 371 39.18 0.62 -14.16
N LYS A 372 40.37 0.84 -13.60
CA LYS A 372 40.58 1.22 -12.20
C LYS A 372 40.92 2.70 -12.12
N ALA A 373 40.30 3.43 -11.20
CA ALA A 373 40.59 4.84 -10.95
C ALA A 373 40.71 5.09 -9.44
N ILE A 374 41.77 5.78 -9.02
CA ILE A 374 41.97 6.16 -7.62
C ILE A 374 41.44 7.58 -7.41
N VAL A 375 40.52 7.75 -6.47
CA VAL A 375 39.93 9.05 -6.11
C VAL A 375 40.19 9.30 -4.62
N LYS A 376 40.70 10.49 -4.29
CA LYS A 376 41.09 10.90 -2.94
C LYS A 376 40.17 11.98 -2.40
N GLY A 377 40.13 12.17 -1.08
CA GLY A 377 39.40 13.27 -0.44
C GLY A 377 37.89 13.04 -0.32
N ILE A 378 37.43 11.79 -0.38
CA ILE A 378 36.00 11.45 -0.39
C ILE A 378 35.43 11.49 1.04
N PRO A 379 34.35 12.24 1.33
CA PRO A 379 33.76 12.30 2.66
C PRO A 379 32.91 11.04 2.97
N ARG A 380 32.70 10.76 4.26
CA ARG A 380 31.90 9.62 4.78
C ARG A 380 30.55 9.44 4.08
N GLN A 381 29.91 10.55 3.76
CA GLN A 381 28.60 10.62 3.10
C GLN A 381 28.61 10.18 1.63
N ALA A 382 29.74 10.23 0.92
CA ALA A 382 29.82 9.86 -0.50
C ALA A 382 30.16 8.38 -0.76
N VAL A 383 30.17 7.55 0.29
CA VAL A 383 30.36 6.09 0.21
C VAL A 383 29.22 5.31 0.88
N LEU A 384 29.03 4.06 0.47
CA LEU A 384 28.03 3.14 0.99
C LEU A 384 28.66 1.77 1.28
N LYS A 385 28.72 1.40 2.56
CA LYS A 385 29.10 0.04 2.97
C LYS A 385 27.90 -0.89 2.77
N PRO A 386 28.08 -2.14 2.29
CA PRO A 386 26.98 -3.12 2.13
C PRO A 386 26.06 -3.24 3.35
N ALA A 387 26.64 -3.42 4.55
CA ALA A 387 25.92 -3.47 5.83
C ALA A 387 25.11 -2.20 6.18
N HIS A 388 25.31 -1.07 5.51
CA HIS A 388 24.55 0.17 5.74
C HIS A 388 23.28 0.26 4.86
N ALA A 389 23.08 -0.66 3.91
CA ALA A 389 21.98 -0.64 2.95
C ALA A 389 20.60 -0.55 3.61
N VAL A 390 20.35 -1.40 4.62
CA VAL A 390 19.09 -1.48 5.40
C VAL A 390 18.68 -0.12 6.01
N TYR A 391 19.67 0.70 6.40
CA TYR A 391 19.43 2.02 7.00
C TYR A 391 19.41 3.14 5.95
N ARG A 392 20.31 3.09 4.95
CA ARG A 392 20.54 4.22 4.02
C ARG A 392 19.72 4.16 2.75
N LEU A 393 19.37 2.97 2.24
CA LEU A 393 18.57 2.80 1.01
C LEU A 393 17.06 2.79 1.29
N GLN A 394 16.63 3.34 2.42
CA GLN A 394 15.22 3.54 2.71
C GLN A 394 14.63 4.62 1.78
N ASN A 395 13.37 4.45 1.40
CA ASN A 395 12.61 5.39 0.56
C ASN A 395 13.20 5.66 -0.85
N GLN A 396 14.03 4.76 -1.39
CA GLN A 396 14.41 4.82 -2.80
C GLN A 396 13.22 4.45 -3.70
N HIS A 397 13.01 5.26 -4.74
CA HIS A 397 11.99 5.04 -5.77
C HIS A 397 12.51 4.10 -6.85
N PHE A 398 11.62 3.22 -7.34
CA PHE A 398 11.88 2.27 -8.42
C PHE A 398 10.69 2.25 -9.40
N ALA A 399 10.99 2.12 -10.68
CA ALA A 399 10.07 1.92 -11.79
C ALA A 399 10.41 0.61 -12.54
N LEU A 400 9.50 0.13 -13.40
CA LEU A 400 9.81 -0.99 -14.29
C LEU A 400 10.84 -0.59 -15.34
N GLY A 401 11.84 -1.44 -15.57
CA GLY A 401 12.97 -1.13 -16.46
C GLY A 401 14.07 -0.30 -15.82
N ASP A 402 13.96 0.04 -14.53
CA ASP A 402 15.09 0.62 -13.79
C ASP A 402 16.20 -0.41 -13.63
N ARG A 403 17.43 0.07 -13.82
CA ARG A 403 18.65 -0.68 -13.56
C ARG A 403 18.98 -0.65 -12.08
N VAL A 404 19.23 -1.82 -11.50
CA VAL A 404 19.60 -1.95 -10.09
C VAL A 404 20.92 -2.70 -9.93
N THR A 405 21.63 -2.45 -8.83
CA THR A 405 22.77 -3.26 -8.37
C THR A 405 22.52 -3.76 -6.96
N MET A 406 22.84 -5.03 -6.70
CA MET A 406 22.74 -5.61 -5.36
C MET A 406 23.81 -4.99 -4.44
N VAL A 407 23.37 -4.32 -3.36
CA VAL A 407 24.26 -3.67 -2.39
C VAL A 407 24.41 -4.48 -1.11
N GLN A 408 23.39 -5.24 -0.73
CA GLN A 408 23.48 -6.09 0.46
C GLN A 408 24.51 -7.21 0.26
N ASP A 409 25.31 -7.47 1.30
CA ASP A 409 26.36 -8.51 1.37
C ASP A 409 25.82 -9.87 1.86
N SER A 410 24.56 -9.91 2.26
CA SER A 410 23.87 -11.00 2.93
C SER A 410 22.57 -11.32 2.20
N GLY A 411 22.34 -12.60 1.88
CA GLY A 411 21.19 -13.06 1.09
C GLY A 411 21.60 -14.08 0.03
N GLY A 412 20.70 -14.36 -0.91
CA GLY A 412 20.94 -15.33 -2.00
C GLY A 412 21.56 -14.75 -3.27
N VAL A 413 21.53 -13.43 -3.46
CA VAL A 413 22.07 -12.74 -4.66
C VAL A 413 23.52 -12.30 -4.39
N PRO A 414 24.47 -12.51 -5.32
CA PRO A 414 25.85 -12.06 -5.12
C PRO A 414 26.00 -10.53 -5.13
N LEU A 415 26.90 -10.02 -4.29
CA LEU A 415 27.19 -8.60 -4.13
C LEU A 415 27.62 -7.94 -5.46
N SER A 416 27.12 -6.73 -5.73
CA SER A 416 27.40 -5.92 -6.92
C SER A 416 26.98 -6.52 -8.27
N VAL A 417 26.20 -7.61 -8.29
CA VAL A 417 25.54 -8.06 -9.52
C VAL A 417 24.49 -7.03 -9.92
N LYS A 418 24.41 -6.73 -11.22
CA LYS A 418 23.44 -5.79 -11.81
C LYS A 418 22.25 -6.54 -12.36
N GLY A 419 21.09 -5.90 -12.36
CA GLY A 419 19.84 -6.45 -12.85
C GLY A 419 18.88 -5.37 -13.34
N VAL A 420 17.71 -5.80 -13.80
CA VAL A 420 16.62 -4.93 -14.25
C VAL A 420 15.35 -5.25 -13.44
N VAL A 421 14.66 -4.21 -12.97
CA VAL A 421 13.39 -4.36 -12.28
C VAL A 421 12.30 -4.76 -13.27
N ILE A 422 11.84 -6.01 -13.18
CA ILE A 422 10.75 -6.55 -14.02
C ILE A 422 9.39 -6.54 -13.31
N GLY A 423 9.36 -6.32 -12.00
CA GLY A 423 8.12 -6.26 -11.21
C GLY A 423 8.24 -5.43 -9.94
N LEU A 424 7.13 -4.81 -9.53
CA LEU A 424 7.02 -3.99 -8.33
C LEU A 424 5.85 -4.46 -7.47
N ASN A 425 6.17 -4.93 -6.26
CA ASN A 425 5.22 -5.39 -5.25
C ASN A 425 5.13 -4.36 -4.10
N SER A 426 4.38 -4.64 -3.03
CA SER A 426 4.12 -3.65 -1.96
C SER A 426 5.26 -3.43 -0.96
N LYS A 427 6.22 -4.35 -0.88
CA LYS A 427 7.42 -4.27 -0.01
C LYS A 427 8.72 -4.72 -0.70
N SER A 428 8.60 -5.22 -1.93
CA SER A 428 9.67 -5.87 -2.68
C SER A 428 9.53 -5.59 -4.17
N MET A 429 10.59 -5.87 -4.91
CA MET A 429 10.61 -5.83 -6.36
C MET A 429 11.10 -7.17 -6.91
N ASP A 430 10.66 -7.52 -8.11
CA ASP A 430 11.12 -8.71 -8.84
C ASP A 430 12.20 -8.27 -9.84
N VAL A 431 13.42 -8.78 -9.68
CA VAL A 431 14.60 -8.42 -10.47
C VAL A 431 15.06 -9.62 -11.30
N VAL A 432 15.46 -9.37 -12.55
CA VAL A 432 16.22 -10.32 -13.38
C VAL A 432 17.67 -9.84 -13.46
N TRP A 433 18.61 -10.73 -13.16
CA TRP A 433 20.04 -10.40 -13.01
C TRP A 433 20.87 -10.72 -14.26
N ASP A 434 21.94 -9.96 -14.48
CA ASP A 434 22.87 -10.08 -15.62
C ASP A 434 23.59 -11.43 -15.72
N VAL A 435 23.65 -12.17 -14.60
CA VAL A 435 24.46 -13.38 -14.42
C VAL A 435 23.63 -14.42 -13.64
N PRO A 436 23.63 -15.70 -14.01
CA PRO A 436 22.92 -16.74 -13.27
C PRO A 436 23.61 -17.06 -11.94
N PHE A 437 22.82 -17.39 -10.91
CA PHE A 437 23.30 -17.65 -9.55
C PHE A 437 22.44 -18.72 -8.85
N MET A 438 23.05 -19.48 -7.94
CA MET A 438 22.47 -20.72 -7.37
C MET A 438 21.08 -20.54 -6.71
N SER A 439 20.77 -19.36 -6.16
CA SER A 439 19.50 -19.06 -5.50
C SER A 439 18.44 -18.44 -6.42
N GLY A 440 18.73 -18.28 -7.72
CA GLY A 440 17.81 -17.65 -8.68
C GLY A 440 16.67 -18.56 -9.11
N ILE A 441 15.50 -17.96 -9.31
CA ILE A 441 14.23 -18.61 -9.68
C ILE A 441 13.69 -18.05 -11.00
N THR A 442 12.77 -18.77 -11.65
CA THR A 442 12.17 -18.34 -12.94
C THR A 442 11.09 -17.27 -12.82
N LEU A 443 10.80 -16.78 -11.61
CA LEU A 443 9.76 -15.77 -11.30
C LEU A 443 8.40 -16.07 -11.99
N GLY A 444 7.95 -17.33 -11.95
CA GLY A 444 6.70 -17.76 -12.61
C GLY A 444 6.87 -18.16 -14.07
N ASP A 445 8.02 -18.72 -14.46
CA ASP A 445 8.40 -18.99 -15.85
C ASP A 445 8.41 -17.72 -16.73
N ARG A 446 8.73 -16.56 -16.13
CA ARG A 446 8.93 -15.28 -16.83
C ARG A 446 10.39 -15.03 -17.22
N CYS A 447 11.32 -15.61 -16.47
CA CYS A 447 12.77 -15.52 -16.69
C CYS A 447 13.43 -16.90 -16.66
N SER A 448 14.61 -17.05 -17.26
CA SER A 448 15.32 -18.33 -17.27
C SER A 448 15.76 -18.79 -15.87
N GLN A 449 16.04 -20.09 -15.73
CA GLN A 449 16.41 -20.66 -14.44
C GLN A 449 17.70 -20.00 -13.90
N TYR A 450 17.77 -19.81 -12.58
CA TYR A 450 18.88 -19.13 -11.91
C TYR A 450 19.03 -17.62 -12.20
N ARG A 451 18.07 -16.96 -12.87
CA ARG A 451 18.14 -15.50 -13.18
C ARG A 451 17.31 -14.55 -12.33
N GLY A 452 16.14 -14.95 -11.85
CA GLY A 452 15.23 -14.04 -11.16
C GLY A 452 15.31 -14.10 -9.64
N SER A 453 14.96 -13.01 -8.95
CA SER A 453 14.63 -13.03 -7.52
C SER A 453 13.73 -11.87 -7.10
N THR A 454 12.86 -12.12 -6.12
CA THR A 454 12.16 -11.07 -5.37
C THR A 454 13.04 -10.57 -4.23
N VAL A 455 13.26 -9.25 -4.12
CA VAL A 455 14.14 -8.61 -3.12
C VAL A 455 13.50 -7.35 -2.52
N GLU A 456 13.87 -6.96 -1.29
CA GLU A 456 13.34 -5.74 -0.66
C GLU A 456 13.98 -4.45 -1.23
N PHE A 457 13.25 -3.33 -1.16
CA PHE A 457 13.66 -2.04 -1.72
C PHE A 457 14.96 -1.45 -1.15
N ASN A 458 15.34 -1.85 0.06
CA ASN A 458 16.55 -1.41 0.76
C ASN A 458 17.81 -2.25 0.43
N THR A 459 17.68 -3.35 -0.32
CA THR A 459 18.79 -4.28 -0.64
C THR A 459 19.60 -3.84 -1.86
N CYS A 460 18.95 -3.07 -2.74
CA CYS A 460 19.42 -2.71 -4.07
C CYS A 460 19.52 -1.20 -4.23
N LEU A 461 20.49 -0.75 -5.04
CA LEU A 461 20.62 0.65 -5.41
C LEU A 461 20.11 0.84 -6.85
N ASN A 462 19.14 1.74 -7.04
CA ASN A 462 18.67 2.18 -8.36
C ASN A 462 19.74 3.04 -9.04
N VAL A 463 20.31 2.55 -10.14
CA VAL A 463 21.36 3.20 -10.94
C VAL A 463 20.79 3.97 -12.13
N THR A 464 19.58 3.64 -12.61
CA THR A 464 18.87 4.43 -13.66
C THR A 464 18.38 5.76 -13.12
N ASN A 465 17.92 5.81 -11.87
CA ASN A 465 17.47 7.02 -11.20
C ASN A 465 18.25 7.26 -9.89
N PRO A 466 19.44 7.91 -9.96
CA PRO A 466 20.30 8.17 -8.81
C PRO A 466 19.66 9.10 -7.77
N GLN A 467 19.36 8.56 -6.58
CA GLN A 467 18.62 9.25 -5.51
C GLN A 467 19.41 9.46 -4.20
N PHE A 468 20.66 9.02 -4.18
CA PHE A 468 21.59 9.22 -3.05
C PHE A 468 22.90 9.87 -3.52
N VAL A 469 22.85 10.58 -4.65
CA VAL A 469 24.02 11.29 -5.19
C VAL A 469 24.48 12.29 -4.16
N THR A 470 25.73 12.16 -3.73
CA THR A 470 26.30 12.99 -2.67
C THR A 470 27.53 13.72 -3.20
N SER A 471 27.65 15.02 -2.91
CA SER A 471 28.82 15.78 -3.33
C SER A 471 30.10 15.23 -2.70
N THR A 472 31.17 15.19 -3.48
CA THR A 472 32.53 14.90 -3.01
C THR A 472 33.14 16.06 -2.22
N ASN A 473 32.54 17.25 -2.25
CA ASN A 473 32.97 18.38 -1.42
C ASN A 473 32.50 18.18 0.03
N PRO A 474 33.40 18.07 1.02
CA PRO A 474 33.04 17.87 2.43
C PRO A 474 32.32 19.06 3.08
N LYS A 475 32.27 20.22 2.43
CA LYS A 475 31.51 21.41 2.89
C LYS A 475 30.14 21.57 2.22
N ALA A 476 29.74 20.66 1.34
CA ALA A 476 28.39 20.69 0.77
C ALA A 476 27.35 20.36 1.84
N PRO A 477 26.17 21.04 1.86
CA PRO A 477 25.09 20.67 2.76
C PRO A 477 24.60 19.24 2.47
N PRO A 478 24.13 18.51 3.49
CA PRO A 478 23.62 17.15 3.31
C PRO A 478 22.37 17.15 2.40
N PRO A 479 22.17 16.09 1.58
CA PRO A 479 20.99 15.98 0.74
C PRO A 479 19.71 15.89 1.59
N ALA A 480 18.62 16.50 1.10
CA ALA A 480 17.33 16.42 1.77
C ALA A 480 16.84 14.95 1.83
N PRO A 481 16.22 14.50 2.95
CA PRO A 481 15.78 13.12 3.10
C PRO A 481 14.68 12.78 2.07
N ASN A 482 14.88 11.69 1.33
CA ASN A 482 13.93 11.25 0.30
C ASN A 482 12.52 11.01 0.88
N PRO A 483 11.45 11.53 0.24
CA PRO A 483 10.08 11.34 0.70
C PRO A 483 9.71 9.86 0.69
N ALA A 484 8.92 9.42 1.66
CA ALA A 484 8.62 8.00 1.89
C ALA A 484 8.13 7.29 0.60
N PHE A 485 8.92 6.34 0.08
CA PHE A 485 8.57 5.65 -1.16
C PHE A 485 7.33 4.80 -0.95
N LYS A 486 6.24 5.28 -1.52
CA LYS A 486 4.99 4.55 -1.69
C LYS A 486 4.93 4.23 -3.18
N PRO A 487 5.30 3.00 -3.61
CA PRO A 487 5.18 2.63 -5.01
C PRO A 487 3.76 2.93 -5.48
N ARG A 488 3.61 3.51 -6.67
CA ARG A 488 2.28 3.81 -7.22
C ARG A 488 1.62 2.52 -7.72
N PHE A 489 1.11 1.73 -6.77
CA PHE A 489 0.20 0.62 -7.04
C PHE A 489 -0.95 1.10 -7.93
N GLY A 490 -1.45 0.22 -8.79
CA GLY A 490 -2.57 0.52 -9.69
C GLY A 490 -3.71 1.27 -8.97
N PRO A 491 -4.36 2.24 -9.64
CA PRO A 491 -5.18 3.26 -9.00
C PRO A 491 -6.19 2.64 -8.04
N HIS A 492 -6.10 3.05 -6.77
CA HIS A 492 -6.80 2.40 -5.68
C HIS A 492 -8.31 2.35 -5.98
N PRO A 493 -8.97 1.19 -5.86
CA PRO A 493 -10.43 1.17 -5.82
C PRO A 493 -10.87 2.04 -4.64
N ALA A 494 -11.80 2.96 -4.87
CA ALA A 494 -12.36 3.77 -3.79
C ALA A 494 -13.21 2.86 -2.87
N ILE A 495 -12.56 2.29 -1.83
CA ILE A 495 -13.16 1.35 -0.86
C ILE A 495 -14.36 1.98 -0.12
N ARG A 496 -14.48 3.31 -0.15
CA ARG A 496 -15.67 4.05 0.27
C ARG A 496 -16.20 4.85 -0.93
N PRO A 497 -17.48 4.69 -1.32
CA PRO A 497 -18.10 5.63 -2.27
C PRO A 497 -18.19 7.01 -1.62
N THR A 498 -18.01 8.07 -2.42
CA THR A 498 -18.30 9.43 -1.99
C THR A 498 -19.76 9.54 -1.55
N ALA A 499 -20.02 10.32 -0.49
CA ALA A 499 -21.36 10.46 0.08
C ALA A 499 -22.40 10.80 -1.02
N GLY A 500 -23.40 9.95 -1.18
CA GLY A 500 -24.45 10.07 -2.20
C GLY A 500 -24.35 9.10 -3.39
N GLN A 501 -23.25 8.36 -3.60
CA GLN A 501 -23.16 7.39 -4.70
C GLN A 501 -23.54 5.95 -4.32
N ILE A 502 -24.26 5.28 -5.22
CA ILE A 502 -24.65 3.86 -5.12
C ILE A 502 -23.40 2.97 -5.31
N PRO A 503 -23.17 1.94 -4.47
CA PRO A 503 -22.07 0.99 -4.63
C PRO A 503 -22.19 0.15 -5.91
N ALA A 504 -21.08 -0.44 -6.37
CA ALA A 504 -21.12 -1.38 -7.48
C ALA A 504 -21.80 -2.70 -7.07
N ALA A 505 -22.45 -3.37 -8.03
CA ALA A 505 -23.24 -4.57 -7.78
C ALA A 505 -22.42 -5.67 -7.08
N GLY A 506 -22.89 -6.10 -5.90
CA GLY A 506 -22.26 -7.13 -5.07
C GLY A 506 -22.14 -6.72 -3.61
N PHE A 507 -21.68 -5.49 -3.32
CA PHE A 507 -21.42 -5.08 -1.94
C PHE A 507 -22.65 -4.44 -1.27
N ARG A 508 -23.49 -5.29 -0.66
CA ARG A 508 -24.40 -4.85 0.41
C ARG A 508 -23.65 -4.97 1.74
N PRO A 509 -23.50 -3.90 2.53
CA PRO A 509 -23.19 -4.04 3.95
C PRO A 509 -24.22 -4.97 4.60
N ALA A 510 -23.79 -5.81 5.55
CA ALA A 510 -24.74 -6.56 6.37
C ALA A 510 -25.70 -5.56 7.07
N PRO A 511 -27.01 -5.83 7.11
CA PRO A 511 -27.94 -4.92 7.76
C PRO A 511 -27.59 -4.81 9.24
N HIS A 512 -27.21 -3.61 9.69
CA HIS A 512 -26.99 -3.35 11.10
C HIS A 512 -28.30 -3.60 11.85
N THR A 513 -28.34 -4.63 12.70
CA THR A 513 -29.50 -4.99 13.53
C THR A 513 -29.60 -4.03 14.73
N SER A 514 -29.78 -2.74 14.47
CA SER A 514 -29.97 -1.70 15.47
C SER A 514 -31.43 -1.65 15.96
N GLN A 515 -31.91 -2.73 16.56
CA GLN A 515 -33.15 -2.74 17.36
C GLN A 515 -33.15 -3.91 18.36
N GLY A 516 -32.79 -3.59 19.61
CA GLY A 516 -33.21 -4.29 20.83
C GLY A 516 -34.17 -3.37 21.60
N PRO A 517 -35.06 -3.90 22.46
CA PRO A 517 -36.27 -3.19 22.86
C PRO A 517 -36.01 -1.95 23.73
N GLY A 518 -36.75 -0.87 23.45
CA GLY A 518 -36.77 0.33 24.28
C GLY A 518 -37.62 0.11 25.53
N PHE A 519 -37.05 0.40 26.70
CA PHE A 519 -37.78 0.42 27.96
C PHE A 519 -38.50 1.76 28.13
N GLN A 520 -39.83 1.74 28.21
CA GLN A 520 -40.60 2.93 28.60
C GLN A 520 -40.51 3.13 30.11
N ILE A 521 -39.75 4.15 30.54
CA ILE A 521 -39.81 4.65 31.91
C ILE A 521 -40.93 5.70 31.97
N MET A 522 -41.87 5.52 32.89
CA MET A 522 -42.98 6.47 33.10
C MET A 522 -42.47 7.74 33.79
N SER A 523 -42.50 8.88 33.09
CA SER A 523 -42.27 10.20 33.68
C SER A 523 -43.59 10.79 34.20
N ASN A 524 -43.68 10.97 35.52
CA ASN A 524 -44.86 11.49 36.23
C ASN A 524 -45.28 12.90 35.72
N PRO A 525 -46.57 13.15 35.41
CA PRO A 525 -47.00 14.45 34.87
C PRO A 525 -47.27 15.50 35.97
N ASN A 526 -46.36 16.46 36.16
CA ASN A 526 -46.69 17.75 36.78
C ASN A 526 -45.66 18.86 36.46
N ARG A 527 -46.15 20.09 36.23
CA ARG A 527 -45.49 21.23 35.53
C ARG A 527 -45.34 21.02 34.00
N GLY A 528 -45.83 21.88 33.10
CA GLY A 528 -46.56 23.14 33.25
C GLY A 528 -45.63 24.36 33.38
N GLY A 529 -45.62 25.34 32.46
CA GLY A 529 -46.36 25.44 31.19
C GLY A 529 -46.06 26.76 30.43
N ARG A 530 -46.83 27.03 29.35
CA ARG A 530 -46.66 28.13 28.35
C ARG A 530 -45.45 27.96 27.40
N GLY A 531 -45.52 28.32 26.10
CA GLY A 531 -46.71 28.72 25.33
C GLY A 531 -46.45 29.10 23.85
N LEU A 532 -47.28 28.54 22.97
CA LEU A 532 -47.90 29.12 21.75
C LEU A 532 -47.06 29.71 20.57
N TYR A 533 -47.05 28.91 19.48
CA TYR A 533 -47.66 29.22 18.15
C TYR A 533 -46.85 29.77 16.94
N LEU A 534 -47.09 29.04 15.83
CA LEU A 534 -47.28 29.42 14.40
C LEU A 534 -46.14 29.89 13.48
N ASN A 535 -46.20 29.34 12.25
CA ASN A 535 -45.54 29.82 11.03
C ASN A 535 -46.25 31.07 10.47
N GLY A 536 -45.49 31.95 9.81
CA GLY A 536 -46.00 33.00 8.91
C GLY A 536 -44.94 33.42 7.88
N ARG A 537 -45.33 33.61 6.61
CA ARG A 537 -44.44 34.12 5.53
C ARG A 537 -44.56 35.64 5.42
N GLY A 538 -43.44 36.33 5.18
CA GLY A 538 -43.39 37.76 4.86
C GLY A 538 -42.14 38.14 4.06
N MET A 539 -42.30 39.13 3.17
CA MET A 539 -41.35 39.75 2.22
C MET A 539 -41.87 41.20 2.00
N PRO A 540 -41.12 42.19 1.44
CA PRO A 540 -39.68 42.27 1.09
C PRO A 540 -39.01 43.64 1.50
N GLN A 541 -37.81 43.95 0.97
CA GLN A 541 -37.19 45.31 0.80
C GLN A 541 -36.79 46.11 2.08
N GLN A 542 -35.90 47.13 2.10
CA GLN A 542 -34.93 47.73 1.13
C GLN A 542 -33.76 48.48 1.87
N HIS A 543 -32.73 48.94 1.11
CA HIS A 543 -31.67 49.99 1.35
C HIS A 543 -31.27 50.41 2.79
N HIS A 544 -29.99 50.51 3.18
CA HIS A 544 -28.95 51.48 2.75
C HIS A 544 -27.53 50.88 3.00
N GLN A 545 -26.46 51.11 2.21
CA GLN A 545 -25.66 52.32 1.87
C GLN A 545 -24.59 52.73 2.92
N THR A 546 -23.51 53.37 2.42
CA THR A 546 -22.28 53.90 3.08
C THR A 546 -21.16 52.87 3.38
N ASN A 547 -19.90 52.99 2.90
CA ASN A 547 -18.80 54.00 3.02
C ASN A 547 -17.82 53.62 4.18
N ASN A 548 -16.49 53.76 4.12
CA ASN A 548 -15.56 54.27 3.09
C ASN A 548 -14.09 53.84 3.40
N GLN A 549 -13.19 53.79 2.38
CA GLN A 549 -11.70 53.94 2.45
C GLN A 549 -10.88 53.05 3.42
N HIS A 550 -9.55 52.85 3.34
CA HIS A 550 -8.46 53.28 2.43
C HIS A 550 -7.76 52.02 1.82
N ALA A 551 -7.11 51.97 0.65
CA ALA A 551 -6.47 52.92 -0.28
C ALA A 551 -4.91 53.00 -0.19
N ASN A 552 -4.24 52.28 -1.10
CA ASN A 552 -3.02 52.62 -1.89
C ASN A 552 -2.75 51.43 -2.85
N ALA A 553 -2.73 51.57 -4.18
CA ALA A 553 -1.78 52.29 -5.07
C ALA A 553 -0.38 51.62 -5.02
N VAL A 554 0.30 51.26 -6.13
CA VAL A 554 0.51 51.86 -7.47
C VAL A 554 0.60 50.69 -8.51
N VAL A 555 -0.10 50.63 -9.67
CA VAL A 555 0.08 51.34 -10.98
C VAL A 555 1.41 50.90 -11.70
N GLN A 556 1.54 50.61 -13.01
CA GLN A 556 0.76 50.78 -14.29
C GLN A 556 1.04 49.53 -15.23
N ASP A 557 0.77 49.32 -16.54
CA ASP A 557 0.14 49.94 -17.75
C ASP A 557 -0.06 48.80 -18.82
N SER A 558 -0.68 48.90 -20.02
CA SER A 558 -2.10 49.20 -20.36
C SER A 558 -2.66 48.35 -21.55
N ALA A 559 -2.25 48.60 -22.81
CA ALA A 559 -2.57 47.96 -24.12
C ALA A 559 -3.68 46.86 -24.17
N THR A 560 -4.94 47.01 -24.63
CA THR A 560 -5.61 47.75 -25.76
C THR A 560 -5.23 47.24 -27.18
N LEU A 561 -6.12 47.02 -28.17
CA LEU A 561 -7.60 47.14 -28.37
C LEU A 561 -8.03 46.24 -29.59
N PRO A 562 -9.09 46.53 -30.39
CA PRO A 562 -10.55 46.26 -30.31
C PRO A 562 -10.99 44.93 -30.98
N GLN A 563 -12.19 44.31 -30.85
CA GLN A 563 -13.62 44.70 -30.69
C GLN A 563 -14.41 45.01 -32.01
N THR A 564 -15.46 44.22 -32.29
CA THR A 564 -16.57 44.53 -33.23
C THR A 564 -17.92 43.95 -32.74
N ASN A 565 -19.04 44.67 -32.94
CA ASN A 565 -20.43 44.26 -32.60
C ASN A 565 -21.05 43.31 -33.66
N GLY A 566 -22.23 42.67 -33.51
CA GLY A 566 -23.29 42.66 -32.47
C GLY A 566 -23.96 41.26 -32.35
N SER A 567 -25.27 41.03 -32.19
CA SER A 567 -26.48 41.89 -32.04
C SER A 567 -27.65 41.08 -31.39
N GLN A 568 -28.93 41.47 -31.58
CA GLN A 568 -30.17 40.75 -31.17
C GLN A 568 -31.18 40.75 -32.36
N VAL A 569 -32.46 40.29 -32.37
CA VAL A 569 -33.54 40.02 -31.36
C VAL A 569 -34.48 38.88 -31.88
N PRO A 570 -35.16 38.06 -31.02
CA PRO A 570 -36.19 37.05 -31.42
C PRO A 570 -37.63 37.69 -31.48
N PRO A 571 -38.81 36.99 -31.43
CA PRO A 571 -39.17 35.55 -31.40
C PRO A 571 -40.36 35.12 -32.33
N HIS A 572 -40.87 33.86 -32.25
CA HIS A 572 -42.34 33.58 -32.28
C HIS A 572 -42.78 32.14 -31.85
N THR A 573 -44.10 32.02 -31.60
CA THR A 573 -44.99 30.89 -31.17
C THR A 573 -45.15 29.70 -32.16
N GLY A 574 -45.75 28.53 -31.86
CA GLY A 574 -46.45 27.97 -30.67
C GLY A 574 -47.36 26.73 -30.99
N ARG A 575 -48.26 26.30 -30.07
CA ARG A 575 -49.21 25.12 -30.07
C ARG A 575 -48.60 23.73 -29.71
N GLY A 576 -49.31 22.75 -29.10
CA GLY A 576 -50.55 22.81 -28.29
C GLY A 576 -51.43 21.53 -28.14
N PHE A 577 -51.41 20.85 -26.97
CA PHE A 577 -52.50 20.05 -26.33
C PHE A 577 -52.98 18.69 -26.98
N PRO A 578 -53.90 17.86 -26.40
CA PRO A 578 -53.82 17.19 -25.07
C PRO A 578 -54.51 15.78 -24.89
N ARG A 579 -54.44 15.23 -23.64
CA ARG A 579 -55.33 14.20 -22.98
C ARG A 579 -55.31 12.74 -23.50
N GLY A 580 -55.62 11.70 -22.70
CA GLY A 580 -55.77 11.62 -21.22
C GLY A 580 -56.58 10.40 -20.70
N GLY A 581 -56.32 9.96 -19.44
CA GLY A 581 -57.11 8.96 -18.67
C GLY A 581 -56.72 7.48 -18.88
N GLY A 582 -56.98 6.54 -17.95
CA GLY A 582 -57.41 6.70 -16.54
C GLY A 582 -57.83 5.38 -15.84
N ARG A 583 -57.57 5.28 -14.51
CA ARG A 583 -58.09 4.31 -13.51
C ARG A 583 -57.99 2.79 -13.75
N GLY A 584 -57.46 2.08 -12.74
CA GLY A 584 -57.68 0.65 -12.51
C GLY A 584 -56.85 0.16 -11.31
N GLY A 585 -57.50 -0.38 -10.27
CA GLY A 585 -56.80 -0.86 -9.06
C GLY A 585 -57.57 -1.96 -8.36
N TYR A 586 -56.85 -2.93 -7.79
CA TYR A 586 -57.41 -4.04 -7.02
C TYR A 586 -56.42 -4.50 -5.94
N ASN A 587 -56.95 -4.96 -4.80
CA ASN A 587 -56.19 -5.56 -3.70
C ASN A 587 -57.10 -6.51 -2.90
N PRO A 588 -56.75 -7.80 -2.80
CA PRO A 588 -56.72 -8.46 -1.49
C PRO A 588 -55.47 -9.37 -1.34
N GLY A 589 -55.10 -9.88 -0.16
CA GLY A 589 -55.74 -9.80 1.17
C GLY A 589 -54.87 -10.45 2.27
N PHE A 590 -55.38 -10.56 3.51
CA PHE A 590 -54.61 -10.98 4.70
C PHE A 590 -54.61 -12.49 4.99
N ALA A 591 -53.43 -13.06 5.30
CA ALA A 591 -53.23 -14.18 6.26
C ALA A 591 -51.74 -14.16 6.71
N ARG A 592 -51.29 -13.86 7.94
CA ARG A 592 -51.54 -14.29 9.34
C ARG A 592 -50.89 -15.62 9.79
N ARG A 593 -50.00 -15.49 10.79
CA ARG A 593 -49.43 -16.51 11.74
C ARG A 593 -48.40 -17.52 11.20
N GLY A 594 -47.40 -17.81 12.04
CA GLY A 594 -46.35 -18.81 11.79
C GLY A 594 -45.09 -18.65 12.67
N ASN A 595 -45.23 -18.46 13.99
CA ASN A 595 -44.11 -18.18 14.88
C ASN A 595 -43.57 -19.47 15.54
N SER A 596 -42.33 -19.89 15.27
CA SER A 596 -41.64 -20.97 16.00
C SER A 596 -40.12 -20.93 15.83
N LEU A 597 -39.46 -20.32 16.82
CA LEU A 597 -38.18 -20.80 17.39
C LEU A 597 -38.55 -21.71 18.59
N PRO A 598 -37.67 -22.60 19.12
CA PRO A 598 -36.21 -22.45 19.22
C PRO A 598 -35.37 -23.70 18.89
N GLY A 599 -34.04 -23.57 19.02
CA GLY A 599 -33.09 -24.68 18.86
C GLY A 599 -31.63 -24.24 19.01
N PHE A 600 -31.21 -23.87 20.23
CA PHE A 600 -29.79 -23.76 20.58
C PHE A 600 -29.24 -25.14 20.91
N ASP A 601 -28.03 -25.47 20.46
CA ASP A 601 -27.16 -26.39 21.21
C ASP A 601 -25.65 -26.09 21.00
N ARG A 602 -24.80 -26.62 21.89
CA ARG A 602 -23.36 -26.35 21.99
C ARG A 602 -22.56 -27.66 21.90
N GLY A 603 -21.81 -27.85 20.80
CA GLY A 603 -20.94 -29.03 20.59
C GLY A 603 -19.44 -28.69 20.55
N ARG A 604 -18.64 -29.32 21.42
CA ARG A 604 -17.16 -29.25 21.38
C ARG A 604 -16.60 -30.14 20.26
N GLY A 605 -15.48 -29.73 19.65
CA GLY A 605 -14.81 -30.51 18.60
C GLY A 605 -13.78 -31.53 19.11
N ALA A 606 -13.28 -32.36 18.18
CA ALA A 606 -12.07 -33.19 18.32
C ALA A 606 -11.53 -33.55 16.91
N PRO A 607 -10.22 -33.83 16.74
CA PRO A 607 -9.61 -34.07 15.42
C PRO A 607 -9.45 -35.55 15.03
N ARG A 608 -9.44 -35.81 13.73
CA ARG A 608 -8.81 -36.95 13.01
C ARG A 608 -8.17 -36.32 11.76
N GLY A 609 -7.01 -36.73 11.21
CA GLY A 609 -6.26 -37.98 11.29
C GLY A 609 -5.91 -38.37 9.84
N GLY A 610 -4.75 -38.91 9.47
CA GLY A 610 -3.63 -39.41 10.26
C GLY A 610 -3.14 -40.73 9.63
N MET A 611 -2.25 -40.66 8.63
CA MET A 611 -1.85 -41.84 7.83
C MET A 611 -0.33 -42.00 7.75
N ARG A 612 0.13 -43.25 7.84
CA ARG A 612 1.54 -43.70 7.76
C ARG A 612 1.94 -43.85 6.27
N GLY A 613 3.22 -43.92 5.86
CA GLY A 613 4.51 -43.91 6.56
C GLY A 613 5.61 -44.56 5.67
N ARG A 614 6.78 -44.90 6.26
CA ARG A 614 8.06 -45.32 5.61
C ARG A 614 8.85 -44.13 5.00
N GLY A 615 10.19 -44.18 4.91
CA GLY A 615 11.13 -45.26 5.27
C GLY A 615 12.32 -44.79 6.13
N ARG A 616 13.12 -45.73 6.64
CA ARG A 616 14.38 -45.45 7.39
C ARG A 616 15.54 -45.24 6.41
N GLY A 617 16.40 -44.26 6.70
CA GLY A 617 17.78 -44.18 6.21
C GLY A 617 18.73 -44.13 7.42
N SER A 618 19.86 -44.81 7.37
CA SER A 618 20.80 -44.89 8.50
C SER A 618 21.83 -43.77 8.44
N PHE A 619 22.17 -43.17 9.58
CA PHE A 619 23.35 -42.32 9.73
C PHE A 619 24.43 -43.10 10.51
N ALA A 620 25.63 -43.16 9.94
CA ALA A 620 26.80 -43.72 10.61
C ALA A 620 27.42 -42.68 11.56
N ALA A 621 28.08 -43.15 12.63
CA ALA A 621 28.81 -42.30 13.55
C ALA A 621 30.21 -41.92 13.00
N SER A 622 30.70 -40.73 13.36
CA SER A 622 32.07 -40.31 13.08
C SER A 622 33.04 -40.88 14.12
N VAL A 623 34.14 -41.46 13.64
CA VAL A 623 35.29 -41.89 14.46
C VAL A 623 36.30 -40.74 14.51
N PRO A 624 36.94 -40.42 15.66
CA PRO A 624 37.79 -39.25 15.78
C PRO A 624 39.25 -39.49 15.34
N SER A 625 39.81 -38.51 14.63
CA SER A 625 41.24 -38.14 14.56
C SER A 625 41.34 -36.72 14.04
#